data_AF-A0A5C8RWS6-F1
#
_entry.id   AF-A0A5C8RWS6-F1
#
_cell.length_a   1.000
_cell.length_b   1.000
_cell.length_c   1.000
_cell.angle_alpha   90.00
_cell.angle_beta   90.00
_cell.angle_gamma   90.00
#
_symmetry.space_group_name_H-M   'P 1'
#
loop_
_entity.id
_entity.type
_entity.pdbx_description
1 polymer ?
#
loop_
_entity_poly.entity_id
_entity_poly.type
_entity_poly.pdbx_seq_one_letter_code
_entity_poly.pdbx_strand_id
1 'polypeptide(L)'
;MLIPARRRVHEITLILRDRHKGPCRTDDAMAYLDEVVPHFAMKCGAAGFGFALAEWVAQNCPGLTGADTENAVRRILPNPPRYTSPAIGRRLKVRIAEAERLGLRFIRPMGWTATKHGKAMKAAKAAALKAKRQATGETRTPRELSVAKLAPWNGLGMARATFMRLPKDVQAGHVEQAREALR
;
A
#
# COMPACT_ATOMS: atom_id res chain seq x y z
N MET A 1 -0.42 1.71 13.79
CA MET A 1 0.24 1.39 12.49
C MET A 1 0.14 -0.12 12.18
N LEU A 2 -1.06 -0.70 12.17
CA LEU A 2 -1.28 -2.17 12.14
C LEU A 2 -1.43 -2.75 10.72
N ILE A 3 -1.93 -1.94 9.78
CA ILE A 3 -2.23 -2.36 8.39
C ILE A 3 -0.98 -2.89 7.65
N PRO A 4 0.20 -2.25 7.73
CA PRO A 4 1.39 -2.73 7.03
C PRO A 4 1.88 -4.09 7.54
N ALA A 5 1.79 -4.35 8.86
CA ALA A 5 2.28 -5.59 9.46
C ALA A 5 1.47 -6.80 8.95
N ARG A 6 0.13 -6.71 8.98
CA ARG A 6 -0.75 -7.77 8.45
C ARG A 6 -0.49 -8.05 6.96
N ARG A 7 -0.32 -6.99 6.16
CA ARG A 7 -0.07 -7.13 4.71
C ARG A 7 1.31 -7.72 4.42
N ARG A 8 2.33 -7.40 5.23
CA ARG A 8 3.67 -8.00 5.09
C ARG A 8 3.68 -9.48 5.43
N VAL A 9 3.02 -9.92 6.50
CA VAL A 9 2.90 -11.36 6.78
C VAL A 9 2.27 -12.08 5.59
N HIS A 10 1.21 -11.53 5.02
CA HIS A 10 0.57 -12.10 3.84
C HIS A 10 1.52 -12.18 2.64
N GLU A 11 2.24 -11.10 2.31
CA GLU A 11 3.20 -11.09 1.20
C GLU A 11 4.38 -12.04 1.43
N ILE A 12 4.89 -12.15 2.66
CA ILE A 12 5.93 -13.14 3.02
C ILE A 12 5.39 -14.56 2.80
N THR A 13 4.15 -14.85 3.20
CA THR A 13 3.50 -16.14 2.91
C THR A 13 3.36 -16.40 1.42
N LEU A 14 3.01 -15.39 0.60
CA LEU A 14 2.95 -15.56 -0.86
C LEU A 14 4.31 -15.91 -1.44
N ILE A 15 5.38 -15.21 -1.02
CA ILE A 15 6.76 -15.50 -1.46
C ILE A 15 7.15 -16.92 -1.08
N LEU A 16 6.92 -17.32 0.18
CA LEU A 16 7.23 -18.66 0.69
C LEU A 16 6.52 -19.73 -0.15
N ARG A 17 5.19 -19.63 -0.29
CA ARG A 17 4.40 -20.64 -1.00
C ARG A 17 4.76 -20.74 -2.47
N ASP A 18 5.07 -19.61 -3.09
CA ASP A 18 5.46 -19.59 -4.50
C ASP A 18 6.80 -20.27 -4.77
N ARG A 19 7.80 -20.04 -3.89
CA ARG A 19 9.15 -20.62 -4.01
C ARG A 19 9.17 -22.11 -3.72
N HIS A 20 8.43 -22.55 -2.70
CA HIS A 20 8.41 -23.94 -2.26
C HIS A 20 7.24 -24.76 -2.84
N LYS A 21 6.38 -24.17 -3.67
CA LYS A 21 5.16 -24.79 -4.24
C LYS A 21 4.23 -25.37 -3.17
N GLY A 22 4.17 -24.72 -2.01
CA GLY A 22 3.47 -25.21 -0.82
C GLY A 22 4.13 -24.77 0.48
N PRO A 23 3.91 -25.51 1.59
CA PRO A 23 4.63 -25.29 2.83
C PRO A 23 6.14 -25.50 2.66
N CYS A 24 6.95 -24.66 3.30
CA CYS A 24 8.40 -24.77 3.32
C CYS A 24 8.82 -25.91 4.27
N ARG A 25 9.56 -26.89 3.74
CA ARG A 25 10.12 -28.03 4.50
C ARG A 25 11.65 -28.06 4.45
N THR A 26 12.27 -26.94 4.09
CA THR A 26 13.71 -26.77 3.94
C THR A 26 14.24 -25.81 4.99
N ASP A 27 15.57 -25.71 5.11
CA ASP A 27 16.24 -24.86 6.10
C ASP A 27 15.92 -23.36 5.95
N ASP A 28 15.46 -22.94 4.76
CA ASP A 28 14.96 -21.59 4.49
C ASP A 28 13.77 -21.19 5.39
N ALA A 29 13.05 -22.14 5.98
CA ALA A 29 11.90 -21.88 6.85
C ALA A 29 12.22 -20.90 7.99
N MET A 30 13.44 -20.97 8.54
CA MET A 30 13.90 -20.08 9.60
C MET A 30 14.04 -18.62 9.12
N ALA A 31 14.48 -18.40 7.89
CA ALA A 31 14.60 -17.06 7.34
C ALA A 31 13.23 -16.40 7.18
N TYR A 32 12.20 -17.15 6.77
CA TYR A 32 10.83 -16.62 6.71
C TYR A 32 10.25 -16.37 8.10
N LEU A 33 10.50 -17.29 9.05
CA LEU A 33 10.06 -17.14 10.44
C LEU A 33 10.62 -15.85 11.05
N ASP A 34 11.92 -15.60 10.89
CA ASP A 34 12.59 -14.40 11.39
C ASP A 34 11.97 -13.10 10.85
N GLU A 35 11.50 -13.08 9.59
CA GLU A 35 10.84 -11.91 9.03
C GLU A 35 9.40 -11.72 9.53
N VAL A 36 8.66 -12.80 9.83
CA VAL A 36 7.25 -12.69 10.24
C VAL A 36 7.07 -12.45 11.74
N VAL A 37 7.94 -13.00 12.60
CA VAL A 37 7.87 -12.87 14.07
C VAL A 37 7.53 -11.43 14.52
N PRO A 38 8.22 -10.40 14.03
CA PRO A 38 7.99 -9.04 14.50
C PRO A 38 6.69 -8.44 13.99
N HIS A 39 6.24 -8.89 12.83
CA HIS A 39 4.96 -8.49 12.27
C HIS A 39 3.78 -9.13 13.03
N PHE A 40 3.95 -10.35 13.54
CA PHE A 40 3.00 -10.95 14.46
C PHE A 40 2.96 -10.20 15.79
N ALA A 41 4.11 -9.87 16.38
CA ALA A 41 4.18 -9.12 17.63
C ALA A 41 3.47 -7.76 17.52
N MET A 42 3.65 -7.05 16.39
CA MET A 42 2.95 -5.80 16.14
C MET A 42 1.45 -5.95 15.91
N LYS A 43 0.99 -7.03 15.24
CA LYS A 43 -0.42 -7.14 14.78
C LYS A 43 -1.36 -7.80 15.79
N CYS A 44 -0.87 -8.71 16.63
CA CYS A 44 -1.70 -9.60 17.46
C CYS A 44 -1.79 -9.18 18.94
N GLY A 45 -0.97 -8.22 19.40
CA GLY A 45 -0.84 -7.92 20.83
C GLY A 45 -0.26 -9.10 21.63
N ALA A 46 0.00 -8.91 22.92
CA ALA A 46 0.67 -9.93 23.75
C ALA A 46 -0.12 -11.25 23.86
N ALA A 47 -1.44 -11.16 24.08
CA ALA A 47 -2.29 -12.34 24.32
C ALA A 47 -2.47 -13.23 23.08
N GLY A 48 -2.51 -12.66 21.87
CA GLY A 48 -2.75 -13.40 20.63
C GLY A 48 -1.49 -13.76 19.84
N PHE A 49 -0.32 -13.25 20.25
CA PHE A 49 0.93 -13.39 19.49
C PHE A 49 1.37 -14.84 19.35
N GLY A 50 1.50 -15.56 20.47
CA GLY A 50 2.02 -16.93 20.48
C GLY A 50 1.16 -17.88 19.65
N PHE A 51 -0.16 -17.84 19.88
CA PHE A 51 -1.12 -18.67 19.14
C PHE A 51 -1.08 -18.39 17.62
N ALA A 52 -1.15 -17.11 17.22
CA ALA A 52 -1.19 -16.74 15.82
C ALA A 52 0.13 -17.06 15.10
N LEU A 53 1.27 -16.94 15.79
CA LEU A 53 2.57 -17.33 15.24
C LEU A 53 2.67 -18.85 15.08
N ALA A 54 2.29 -19.62 16.10
CA ALA A 54 2.31 -21.08 16.06
C ALA A 54 1.39 -21.63 14.95
N GLU A 55 0.20 -21.07 14.79
CA GLU A 55 -0.72 -21.42 13.70
C GLU A 55 -0.08 -21.16 12.33
N TRP A 56 0.57 -20.01 12.15
CA TRP A 56 1.24 -19.68 10.91
C TRP A 56 2.41 -20.62 10.61
N VAL A 57 3.20 -20.99 11.62
CA VAL A 57 4.30 -21.95 11.50
C VAL A 57 3.77 -23.32 11.11
N ALA A 58 2.73 -23.83 11.77
CA ALA A 58 2.12 -25.12 11.45
C ALA A 58 1.63 -25.18 9.99
N GLN A 59 1.07 -24.08 9.47
CA GLN A 59 0.53 -24.03 8.11
C GLN A 59 1.59 -23.85 7.02
N ASN A 60 2.69 -23.14 7.30
CA ASN A 60 3.64 -22.70 6.27
C ASN A 60 5.04 -23.27 6.42
N CYS A 61 5.44 -23.68 7.62
CA CYS A 61 6.75 -24.22 7.95
C CYS A 61 6.62 -25.46 8.88
N PRO A 62 5.91 -26.54 8.46
CA PRO A 62 5.55 -27.65 9.34
C PRO A 62 6.76 -28.47 9.85
N GLY A 63 7.95 -28.28 9.26
CA GLY A 63 9.19 -28.89 9.74
C GLY A 63 9.80 -28.18 10.95
N LEU A 64 9.34 -26.97 11.30
CA LEU A 64 9.84 -26.24 12.47
C LEU A 64 9.12 -26.71 13.74
N THR A 65 9.91 -26.89 14.79
CA THR A 65 9.41 -27.28 16.11
C THR A 65 8.95 -26.07 16.93
N GLY A 66 8.28 -26.35 18.06
CA GLY A 66 7.99 -25.31 19.06
C GLY A 66 9.26 -24.64 19.59
N ALA A 67 10.35 -25.40 19.76
CA ALA A 67 11.64 -24.88 20.20
C ALA A 67 12.26 -23.92 19.17
N ASP A 68 12.15 -24.22 17.87
CA ASP A 68 12.62 -23.32 16.81
C ASP A 68 11.85 -22.00 16.80
N THR A 69 10.54 -22.08 17.01
CA THR A 69 9.66 -20.92 17.12
C THR A 69 10.05 -20.06 18.32
N GLU A 70 10.21 -20.67 19.49
CA GLU A 70 10.64 -19.97 20.70
C GLU A 70 12.04 -19.36 20.56
N ASN A 71 12.99 -20.08 19.96
CA ASN A 71 14.33 -19.60 19.68
C ASN A 71 14.32 -18.38 18.76
N ALA A 72 13.50 -18.38 17.71
CA ALA A 72 13.33 -17.22 16.84
C ALA A 72 12.74 -16.02 17.60
N VAL A 73 11.71 -16.25 18.44
CA VAL A 73 11.10 -15.20 19.27
C VAL A 73 12.11 -14.58 20.23
N ARG A 74 12.87 -15.41 20.96
CA ARG A 74 13.91 -14.98 21.90
C ARG A 74 15.05 -14.23 21.21
N ARG A 75 15.43 -14.64 20.00
CA ARG A 75 16.49 -13.99 19.21
C ARG A 75 16.05 -12.64 18.65
N ILE A 76 14.82 -12.56 18.11
CA ILE A 76 14.39 -11.45 17.26
C ILE A 76 13.67 -10.35 18.04
N LEU A 77 12.80 -10.68 19.00
CA LEU A 77 12.00 -9.65 19.68
C LEU A 77 12.78 -8.66 20.55
N PRO A 78 13.88 -9.04 21.23
CA PRO A 78 14.65 -8.08 22.03
C PRO A 78 15.34 -7.00 21.17
N ASN A 79 15.77 -7.36 19.96
CA ASN A 79 16.40 -6.44 19.02
C ASN A 79 15.84 -6.63 17.61
N PRO A 80 14.62 -6.11 17.36
CA PRO A 80 13.92 -6.32 16.11
C PRO A 80 14.69 -5.70 14.92
N PRO A 81 15.00 -6.44 13.84
CA PRO A 81 15.64 -5.85 12.66
C PRO A 81 14.78 -4.74 12.05
N ARG A 82 15.40 -3.82 11.30
CA ARG A 82 14.65 -2.76 10.61
C ARG A 82 13.63 -3.37 9.63
N TYR A 83 12.34 -3.12 9.88
CA TYR A 83 11.22 -3.57 9.05
C TYR A 83 10.88 -2.63 7.91
N THR A 84 11.88 -2.04 7.28
CA THR A 84 11.60 -1.28 6.07
C THR A 84 11.28 -2.26 4.95
N SER A 85 10.29 -1.92 4.12
CA SER A 85 9.94 -2.68 2.91
C SER A 85 11.17 -3.13 2.09
N PRO A 86 12.19 -2.28 1.84
CA PRO A 86 13.42 -2.71 1.18
C PRO A 86 14.34 -3.63 1.97
N ALA A 87 14.36 -3.55 3.30
CA ALA A 87 15.18 -4.44 4.11
C ALA A 87 14.64 -5.88 4.05
N ILE A 88 13.32 -6.04 4.14
CA ILE A 88 12.65 -7.34 4.01
C ILE A 88 12.92 -7.92 2.62
N GLY A 89 12.74 -7.13 1.56
CA GLY A 89 12.99 -7.58 0.20
C GLY A 89 14.44 -7.99 -0.06
N ARG A 90 15.42 -7.34 0.59
CA ARG A 90 16.83 -7.75 0.53
C ARG A 90 17.09 -9.06 1.27
N ARG A 91 16.62 -9.21 2.51
CA ARG A 91 16.85 -10.41 3.32
C ARG A 91 16.20 -11.64 2.70
N LEU A 92 14.97 -11.49 2.17
CA LEU A 92 14.28 -12.54 1.43
C LEU A 92 14.72 -12.65 -0.03
N LYS A 93 15.70 -11.87 -0.50
CA LYS A 93 16.19 -11.87 -1.89
C LYS A 93 15.08 -11.77 -2.94
N VAL A 94 14.06 -10.94 -2.68
CA VAL A 94 12.87 -10.81 -3.55
C VAL A 94 13.27 -10.16 -4.87
N ARG A 95 12.98 -10.83 -5.98
CA ARG A 95 13.30 -10.34 -7.34
C ARG A 95 12.18 -9.46 -7.88
N ILE A 96 12.50 -8.57 -8.84
CA ILE A 96 11.50 -7.70 -9.47
C ILE A 96 10.41 -8.52 -10.15
N ALA A 97 10.79 -9.48 -11.01
CA ALA A 97 9.84 -10.34 -11.72
C ALA A 97 8.97 -11.18 -10.77
N GLU A 98 9.53 -11.61 -9.63
CA GLU A 98 8.78 -12.31 -8.58
C GLU A 98 7.77 -11.37 -7.91
N ALA A 99 8.18 -10.15 -7.55
CA ALA A 99 7.29 -9.17 -6.96
C ALA A 99 6.16 -8.75 -7.89
N GLU A 100 6.43 -8.57 -9.19
CA GLU A 100 5.44 -8.24 -10.20
C GLU A 100 4.44 -9.39 -10.40
N ARG A 101 4.94 -10.63 -10.55
CA ARG A 101 4.10 -11.82 -10.73
C ARG A 101 3.21 -12.09 -9.51
N LEU A 102 3.73 -11.91 -8.30
CA LEU A 102 2.97 -12.11 -7.06
C LEU A 102 2.15 -10.87 -6.65
N GLY A 103 2.27 -9.76 -7.38
CA GLY A 103 1.55 -8.52 -7.09
C GLY A 103 1.92 -7.88 -5.74
N LEU A 104 3.18 -8.00 -5.31
CA LEU A 104 3.65 -7.48 -4.02
C LEU A 104 3.63 -5.95 -4.00
N ARG A 105 3.13 -5.37 -2.90
CA ARG A 105 2.95 -3.93 -2.69
C ARG A 105 3.66 -3.40 -1.44
N PHE A 106 3.85 -4.25 -0.43
CA PHE A 106 4.38 -3.86 0.88
C PHE A 106 5.84 -4.30 1.10
N ILE A 107 6.35 -5.22 0.27
CA ILE A 107 7.74 -5.66 0.20
C ILE A 107 8.35 -5.19 -1.12
N ARG A 108 9.41 -4.37 -1.02
CA ARG A 108 10.08 -3.80 -2.19
C ARG A 108 11.11 -4.80 -2.69
N PRO A 109 11.05 -5.23 -3.97
CA PRO A 109 12.06 -6.12 -4.52
C PRO A 109 13.45 -5.48 -4.54
N MET A 110 14.47 -6.33 -4.55
CA MET A 110 15.85 -5.91 -4.78
C MET A 110 15.98 -5.26 -6.16
N GLY A 111 16.85 -4.24 -6.27
CA GLY A 111 17.07 -3.51 -7.52
C GLY A 111 16.07 -2.37 -7.79
N TRP A 112 14.96 -2.26 -7.06
CA TRP A 112 14.12 -1.07 -7.12
C TRP A 112 14.72 0.09 -6.33
N THR A 113 14.83 1.24 -7.00
CA THR A 113 15.07 2.53 -6.33
C THR A 113 13.79 3.02 -5.65
N ALA A 114 13.93 3.92 -4.68
CA ALA A 114 12.78 4.54 -4.02
C ALA A 114 11.86 5.24 -5.04
N THR A 115 12.46 5.90 -6.04
CA THR A 115 11.73 6.57 -7.14
C THR A 115 10.92 5.59 -7.98
N LYS A 116 11.51 4.46 -8.40
CA LYS A 116 10.80 3.43 -9.20
C LYS A 116 9.62 2.84 -8.41
N HIS A 117 9.84 2.46 -7.15
CA HIS A 117 8.78 1.96 -6.28
C HIS A 117 7.66 3.00 -6.07
N GLY A 118 8.01 4.27 -5.85
CA GLY A 118 7.04 5.35 -5.71
C GLY A 118 6.18 5.56 -6.97
N LYS A 119 6.78 5.49 -8.16
CA LYS A 119 6.05 5.55 -9.44
C LYS A 119 5.09 4.36 -9.59
N ALA A 120 5.55 3.14 -9.30
CA ALA A 120 4.73 1.93 -9.37
C ALA A 120 3.52 1.99 -8.42
N MET A 121 3.72 2.42 -7.16
CA MET A 121 2.64 2.56 -6.19
C MET A 121 1.61 3.62 -6.59
N LYS A 122 2.06 4.75 -7.17
CA LYS A 122 1.17 5.78 -7.71
C LYS A 122 0.34 5.24 -8.87
N ALA A 123 0.95 4.51 -9.80
CA ALA A 123 0.26 3.89 -10.92
C ALA A 123 -0.79 2.87 -10.44
N ALA A 124 -0.44 2.00 -9.49
CA ALA A 124 -1.35 1.02 -8.92
C ALA A 124 -2.54 1.68 -8.19
N LYS A 125 -2.30 2.76 -7.43
CA LYS A 125 -3.36 3.53 -6.77
C LYS A 125 -4.29 4.19 -7.79
N ALA A 126 -3.73 4.77 -8.85
CA ALA A 126 -4.51 5.38 -9.93
C ALA A 126 -5.38 4.33 -10.65
N ALA A 127 -4.83 3.15 -10.95
CA ALA A 127 -5.57 2.04 -11.55
C ALA A 127 -6.69 1.55 -10.63
N ALA A 128 -6.43 1.35 -9.35
CA ALA A 128 -7.45 0.95 -8.37
C ALA A 128 -8.57 1.98 -8.23
N LEU A 129 -8.24 3.27 -8.23
CA LEU A 129 -9.24 4.34 -8.19
C LEU A 129 -10.06 4.38 -9.48
N LYS A 130 -9.43 4.16 -10.64
CA LYS A 130 -10.13 4.06 -11.93
C LYS A 130 -11.11 2.87 -11.93
N ALA A 131 -10.65 1.70 -11.49
CA ALA A 131 -11.49 0.51 -11.38
C ALA A 131 -12.67 0.72 -10.41
N LYS A 132 -12.43 1.35 -9.25
CA LYS A 132 -13.48 1.69 -8.29
C LYS A 132 -14.56 2.58 -8.94
N ARG A 133 -14.16 3.64 -9.66
CA ARG A 133 -15.10 4.54 -10.37
C ARG A 133 -15.92 3.83 -11.43
N GLN A 134 -15.30 2.89 -12.16
CA GLN A 134 -16.04 2.07 -13.12
C GLN A 134 -17.04 1.16 -12.43
N ALA A 135 -16.65 0.52 -11.31
CA ALA A 135 -17.51 -0.38 -10.56
C ALA A 135 -18.68 0.31 -9.84
N THR A 136 -18.49 1.53 -9.33
CA THR A 136 -19.56 2.29 -8.66
C THR A 136 -20.49 3.01 -9.63
N GLY A 137 -20.24 2.96 -10.95
CA GLY A 137 -20.96 3.77 -11.93
C GLY A 137 -20.69 5.28 -11.80
N GLU A 138 -19.90 5.71 -10.79
CA GLU A 138 -19.40 7.08 -10.61
C GLU A 138 -18.30 7.38 -11.65
N THR A 139 -18.60 7.19 -12.93
CA THR A 139 -17.70 7.62 -14.00
C THR A 139 -17.70 9.13 -14.15
N ARG A 140 -18.71 9.82 -13.62
CA ARG A 140 -18.94 11.24 -13.89
C ARG A 140 -19.75 11.95 -12.81
N THR A 141 -19.34 11.94 -11.54
CA THR A 141 -19.76 13.07 -10.69
C THR A 141 -19.20 14.32 -11.37
N PRO A 142 -20.02 15.26 -11.84
CA PRO A 142 -19.50 16.47 -12.48
C PRO A 142 -18.57 17.12 -11.47
N ARG A 143 -17.27 17.18 -11.81
CA ARG A 143 -16.36 17.99 -11.00
C ARG A 143 -16.90 19.40 -11.12
N GLU A 144 -17.26 20.02 -10.00
CA GLU A 144 -17.51 21.45 -9.99
C GLU A 144 -16.36 22.12 -10.75
N LEU A 145 -16.70 22.76 -11.85
CA LEU A 145 -15.72 23.44 -12.66
C LEU A 145 -15.16 24.56 -11.79
N SER A 146 -13.84 24.56 -11.57
CA SER A 146 -13.17 25.64 -10.86
C SER A 146 -13.46 26.96 -11.56
N VAL A 147 -13.50 28.08 -10.82
CA VAL A 147 -13.63 29.44 -11.37
C VAL A 147 -12.67 29.68 -12.54
N ALA A 148 -11.44 29.16 -12.44
CA ALA A 148 -10.44 29.27 -13.49
C ALA A 148 -10.83 28.57 -14.81
N LYS A 149 -11.59 27.48 -14.72
CA LYS A 149 -12.06 26.69 -15.87
C LYS A 149 -13.37 27.22 -16.44
N LEU A 150 -14.22 27.80 -15.60
CA LEU A 150 -15.43 28.53 -16.01
C LEU A 150 -15.09 29.83 -16.75
N ALA A 151 -13.96 30.45 -16.39
CA ALA A 151 -13.46 31.70 -16.97
C ALA A 151 -14.56 32.78 -17.13
N PRO A 152 -15.33 33.10 -16.07
CA PRO A 152 -16.50 34.00 -16.15
C PRO A 152 -16.14 35.40 -16.68
N TRP A 153 -14.91 35.86 -16.44
CA TRP A 153 -14.41 37.14 -16.91
C TRP A 153 -14.39 37.27 -18.44
N ASN A 154 -14.30 36.16 -19.20
CA ASN A 154 -14.37 36.20 -20.65
C ASN A 154 -15.76 36.65 -21.12
N GLY A 155 -16.83 36.16 -20.50
CA GLY A 155 -18.21 36.57 -20.81
C GLY A 155 -18.52 38.01 -20.42
N LEU A 156 -17.76 38.56 -19.47
CA LEU A 156 -17.85 39.95 -19.04
C LEU A 156 -16.91 40.90 -19.80
N GLY A 157 -16.12 40.38 -20.75
CA GLY A 157 -15.16 41.19 -21.52
C GLY A 157 -14.04 41.80 -20.68
N MET A 158 -13.68 41.19 -19.54
CA MET A 158 -12.66 41.73 -18.62
C MET A 158 -11.48 40.79 -18.42
N ALA A 159 -10.34 41.33 -17.99
CA ALA A 159 -9.17 40.54 -17.64
C ALA A 159 -9.38 39.76 -16.32
N ARG A 160 -8.78 38.57 -16.22
CA ARG A 160 -8.86 37.71 -15.03
C ARG A 160 -8.47 38.43 -13.73
N ALA A 161 -7.44 39.27 -13.76
CA ALA A 161 -6.98 40.00 -12.59
C ALA A 161 -8.02 41.01 -12.10
N THR A 162 -8.72 41.67 -13.03
CA THR A 162 -9.80 42.60 -12.73
C THR A 162 -10.98 41.89 -12.08
N PHE A 163 -11.36 40.72 -12.60
CA PHE A 163 -12.42 39.90 -12.01
C PHE A 163 -12.11 39.47 -10.57
N MET A 164 -10.87 39.05 -10.29
CA MET A 164 -10.46 38.62 -8.94
C MET A 164 -10.43 39.75 -7.91
N ARG A 165 -10.49 41.01 -8.35
CA ARG A 165 -10.58 42.21 -7.48
C ARG A 165 -12.02 42.57 -7.11
N LEU A 166 -13.01 41.98 -7.76
CA LEU A 166 -14.42 42.19 -7.41
C LEU A 166 -14.72 41.66 -6.00
N PRO A 167 -15.74 42.17 -5.30
CA PRO A 167 -16.25 41.56 -4.07
C PRO A 167 -16.61 40.07 -4.26
N LYS A 168 -16.41 39.25 -3.23
CA LYS A 168 -16.56 37.78 -3.33
C LYS A 168 -17.99 37.34 -3.67
N ASP A 169 -18.98 38.07 -3.18
CA ASP A 169 -20.40 37.91 -3.48
C ASP A 169 -20.71 38.16 -4.96
N VAL A 170 -20.15 39.22 -5.54
CA VAL A 170 -20.26 39.52 -6.98
C VAL A 170 -19.56 38.45 -7.82
N GLN A 171 -18.37 38.00 -7.40
CA GLN A 171 -17.67 36.90 -8.07
C GLN A 171 -18.51 35.62 -8.06
N ALA A 172 -19.14 35.29 -6.93
CA ALA A 172 -19.98 34.10 -6.80
C ALA A 172 -21.17 34.14 -7.76
N GLY A 173 -21.86 35.29 -7.89
CA GLY A 173 -22.97 35.46 -8.84
C GLY A 173 -22.56 35.20 -10.29
N HIS A 174 -21.42 35.74 -10.73
CA HIS A 174 -20.92 35.48 -12.09
C HIS A 174 -20.44 34.04 -12.30
N VAL A 175 -19.91 33.39 -11.26
CA VAL A 175 -19.52 31.97 -11.31
C VAL A 175 -20.75 31.07 -11.45
N GLU A 176 -21.83 31.36 -10.73
CA GLU A 176 -23.12 30.67 -10.87
C GLU A 176 -23.70 30.84 -12.29
N GLN A 177 -23.74 32.07 -12.81
CA GLN A 177 -24.19 32.33 -14.20
C GLN A 177 -23.36 31.56 -15.23
N ALA A 178 -22.03 31.55 -15.08
CA ALA A 178 -21.15 30.78 -15.97
C ALA A 178 -21.33 29.26 -15.83
N ARG A 179 -21.76 28.76 -14.66
CA ARG A 179 -22.13 27.35 -14.47
C ARG A 179 -23.44 27.00 -15.15
N GLU A 180 -24.44 27.88 -15.05
CA GLU A 180 -25.74 27.70 -15.70
C GLU A 180 -25.62 27.68 -17.22
N ALA A 181 -24.82 28.57 -17.80
CA ALA A 181 -24.59 28.64 -19.25
C ALA A 181 -23.91 27.38 -19.86
N LEU A 182 -23.35 26.50 -19.03
CA LEU A 182 -22.67 25.26 -19.44
C LEU A 182 -23.50 23.99 -19.21
N ARG A 183 -24.69 24.12 -18.63
CA ARG A 183 -25.66 23.02 -18.47
C ARG A 183 -26.52 22.90 -19.72
#